data_AF-A0A965YHK7-F1
#
_entry.id   AF-A0A965YHK7-F1
#
_cell.length_a   1.000
_cell.length_b   1.000
_cell.length_c   1.000
_cell.angle_alpha   90.00
_cell.angle_beta   90.00
_cell.angle_gamma   90.00
#
_symmetry.space_group_name_H-M   'P 1'
#
loop_
_entity.id
_entity.type
_entity.pdbx_description
1 polymer ?
#
loop_
_entity_poly.entity_id
_entity_poly.type
_entity_poly.pdbx_seq_one_letter_code
_entity_poly.pdbx_strand_id
1 'polypeptide(L)'
;MQNKISTITLYVLFAVTVIVSALFFFGGNVDPSAEYVEPVFTQELIYLMYAFVAIAAVIVLGFQLWQFLLKLKSNPKHAIKSVAAIAILFVLLLVLYFVSSGEPIKILGIEDVELSYNTWKLVDMQLYLMYLLTLTGVLLVLAGGFAKKIK
;
A
#
# COMPACT_ATOMS: atom_id res chain seq x y z
N MET A 1 28.41 -10.34 8.79
CA MET A 1 28.06 -10.69 7.39
C MET A 1 26.71 -10.10 6.95
N GLN A 2 25.67 -10.14 7.80
CA GLN A 2 24.34 -9.55 7.54
C GLN A 2 24.35 -8.07 7.09
N ASN A 3 25.12 -7.20 7.75
CA ASN A 3 25.14 -5.77 7.41
C ASN A 3 25.64 -5.51 5.99
N LYS A 4 26.61 -6.31 5.50
CA LYS A 4 27.15 -6.13 4.14
C LYS A 4 26.11 -6.44 3.07
N ILE A 5 25.30 -7.49 3.26
CA ILE A 5 24.26 -7.88 2.30
C ILE A 5 23.16 -6.81 2.27
N SER A 6 22.67 -6.38 3.43
CA SER A 6 21.66 -5.31 3.51
C SER A 6 22.15 -4.01 2.90
N THR A 7 23.40 -3.61 3.17
CA THR A 7 24.01 -2.42 2.59
C THR A 7 24.16 -2.53 1.07
N ILE A 8 24.62 -3.67 0.55
CA ILE A 8 24.77 -3.88 -0.90
C ILE A 8 23.40 -3.85 -1.59
N THR A 9 22.40 -4.58 -1.06
CA THR A 9 21.04 -4.58 -1.62
C THR A 9 20.46 -3.17 -1.65
N LEU A 10 20.64 -2.39 -0.57
CA LEU A 10 20.20 -0.99 -0.51
C LEU A 10 20.86 -0.13 -1.59
N TYR A 11 22.20 -0.23 -1.74
CA TYR A 11 22.90 0.54 -2.78
C TYR A 11 22.48 0.15 -4.20
N VAL A 12 22.22 -1.14 -4.46
CA VAL A 12 21.73 -1.59 -5.77
C VAL A 12 20.33 -1.03 -6.05
N LEU A 13 19.40 -1.16 -5.11
CA LEU A 13 18.04 -0.62 -5.26
C LEU A 13 18.06 0.90 -5.45
N PHE A 14 18.90 1.59 -4.67
CA PHE A 14 19.07 3.04 -4.77
C PHE A 14 19.64 3.44 -6.12
N ALA A 15 20.71 2.78 -6.59
CA ALA A 15 21.33 3.07 -7.88
C ALA A 15 20.34 2.88 -9.04
N VAL A 16 19.59 1.76 -9.05
CA VAL A 16 18.56 1.51 -10.08
C VAL A 16 17.48 2.59 -10.05
N THR A 17 17.02 2.98 -8.86
CA THR A 17 16.01 4.05 -8.71
C THR A 17 16.51 5.38 -9.24
N VAL A 18 17.75 5.76 -8.91
CA VAL A 18 18.36 7.00 -9.38
C VAL A 18 18.52 6.99 -10.89
N ILE A 19 18.99 5.89 -11.48
CA ILE A 19 19.17 5.77 -12.94
C ILE A 19 17.84 5.94 -13.67
N VAL A 20 16.80 5.18 -13.27
CA VAL A 20 15.49 5.24 -13.93
C VAL A 20 14.83 6.60 -13.73
N SER A 21 14.99 7.20 -12.55
CA SER A 21 14.49 8.56 -12.28
C SER A 21 15.23 9.61 -13.11
N ALA A 22 16.55 9.50 -13.27
CA ALA A 22 17.32 10.40 -14.11
C ALA A 22 16.91 10.29 -15.59
N LEU A 23 16.67 9.07 -16.08
CA LEU A 23 16.12 8.86 -17.42
C LEU A 23 14.72 9.49 -17.55
N PHE A 24 13.85 9.34 -16.56
CA PHE A 24 12.53 9.97 -16.56
C PHE A 24 12.59 11.50 -16.63
N PHE A 25 13.40 12.15 -15.78
CA PHE A 25 13.44 13.62 -15.72
C PHE A 25 14.30 14.27 -16.81
N PHE A 26 15.36 13.59 -17.28
CA PHE A 26 16.34 14.18 -18.21
C PHE A 26 16.37 13.50 -19.58
N GLY A 27 15.60 12.41 -19.78
CA GLY A 27 15.59 11.63 -21.01
C GLY A 27 14.76 12.21 -22.15
N GLY A 28 14.13 13.37 -21.95
CA GLY A 28 13.33 14.07 -22.94
C GLY A 28 11.86 13.64 -22.97
N ASN A 29 11.12 14.19 -23.93
CA ASN A 29 9.68 14.00 -24.08
C ASN A 29 9.37 13.31 -25.41
N VAL A 30 8.30 12.52 -25.45
CA VAL A 30 7.88 11.79 -26.66
C VAL A 30 7.48 12.76 -27.77
N ASP A 31 6.65 13.74 -27.43
CA ASP A 31 6.31 14.87 -28.30
C ASP A 31 6.37 16.18 -27.48
N PRO A 32 7.39 17.03 -27.70
CA PRO A 32 7.50 18.32 -27.02
C PRO A 32 6.41 19.34 -27.38
N SER A 33 5.63 19.10 -28.43
CA SER A 33 4.58 20.01 -28.91
C SER A 33 3.16 19.59 -28.48
N ALA A 34 3.04 18.46 -27.76
CA ALA A 34 1.76 18.00 -27.25
C ALA A 34 1.21 18.95 -26.17
N GLU A 35 -0.12 19.05 -26.08
CA GLU A 35 -0.82 19.79 -25.02
C GLU A 35 -0.44 19.27 -23.63
N TYR A 36 -0.25 17.96 -23.50
CA TYR A 36 0.26 17.28 -22.32
C TYR A 36 1.59 16.60 -22.64
N VAL A 37 2.68 17.23 -22.24
CA VAL A 37 4.04 16.75 -22.51
C VAL A 37 4.33 15.52 -21.66
N GLU A 38 4.51 14.37 -22.31
CA GLU A 38 4.83 13.10 -21.65
C GLU A 38 6.34 12.80 -21.73
N PRO A 39 7.01 12.52 -20.58
CA PRO A 39 8.39 12.04 -20.58
C PRO A 39 8.53 10.67 -21.25
N VAL A 40 9.62 10.47 -22.01
CA VAL A 40 9.86 9.22 -22.76
C VAL A 40 9.90 8.00 -21.84
N PHE A 41 10.50 8.14 -20.65
CA PHE A 41 10.75 7.01 -19.76
C PHE A 41 9.66 6.79 -18.69
N THR A 42 8.44 7.27 -18.95
CA THR A 42 7.30 7.12 -18.03
C THR A 42 6.96 5.65 -17.78
N GLN A 43 7.00 4.82 -18.82
CA GLN A 43 6.68 3.40 -18.72
C GLN A 43 7.70 2.63 -17.86
N GLU A 44 8.99 2.94 -18.01
CA GLU A 44 10.09 2.35 -17.27
C GLU A 44 9.99 2.69 -15.78
N LEU A 45 9.66 3.94 -15.45
CA LEU A 45 9.42 4.36 -14.08
C LEU A 45 8.25 3.59 -13.47
N ILE A 46 7.14 3.47 -14.20
CA ILE A 46 5.96 2.73 -13.76
C ILE A 46 6.29 1.25 -13.52
N TYR A 47 7.05 0.60 -14.42
CA TYR A 47 7.46 -0.80 -14.26
C TYR A 47 8.40 -0.99 -13.07
N LEU A 48 9.31 -0.06 -12.81
CA LEU A 48 10.16 -0.11 -11.63
C LEU A 48 9.31 -0.03 -10.35
N MET A 49 8.32 0.86 -10.31
CA MET A 49 7.40 0.98 -9.18
C MET A 49 6.61 -0.33 -8.96
N TYR A 50 6.06 -0.92 -10.03
CA TYR A 50 5.37 -2.20 -9.92
C TYR A 50 6.28 -3.33 -9.44
N ALA A 51 7.53 -3.38 -9.90
CA ALA A 51 8.50 -4.37 -9.43
C ALA A 51 8.77 -4.22 -7.92
N PHE A 52 8.97 -2.99 -7.43
CA PHE A 52 9.19 -2.75 -6.01
C PHE A 52 7.99 -3.13 -5.15
N VAL A 53 6.78 -2.76 -5.56
CA VAL A 53 5.55 -3.15 -4.86
C VAL A 53 5.38 -4.67 -4.85
N ALA A 54 5.60 -5.34 -5.97
CA ALA A 54 5.49 -6.79 -6.07
C ALA A 54 6.52 -7.52 -5.18
N ILE A 55 7.79 -7.10 -5.22
CA ILE A 55 8.85 -7.66 -4.39
C ILE A 55 8.53 -7.44 -2.90
N ALA A 56 8.13 -6.23 -2.52
CA ALA A 56 7.75 -5.91 -1.15
C ALA A 56 6.57 -6.78 -0.68
N ALA A 57 5.54 -6.95 -1.52
CA ALA A 57 4.40 -7.79 -1.20
C ALA A 57 4.80 -9.25 -0.97
N VAL A 58 5.61 -9.84 -1.86
CA VAL A 58 6.11 -11.22 -1.71
C VAL A 58 6.90 -11.39 -0.42
N ILE A 59 7.81 -10.45 -0.12
CA ILE A 59 8.62 -10.48 1.10
C ILE A 59 7.70 -10.41 2.34
N VAL A 60 6.81 -9.42 2.41
CA VAL A 60 5.93 -9.22 3.56
C VAL A 60 5.03 -10.43 3.78
N LEU A 61 4.39 -10.95 2.73
CA LEU A 61 3.52 -12.12 2.83
C LEU A 61 4.32 -13.36 3.23
N GLY A 62 5.50 -13.57 2.65
CA GLY A 62 6.39 -14.67 3.01
C GLY A 62 6.84 -14.63 4.47
N PHE A 63 7.28 -13.47 4.95
CA PHE A 63 7.65 -13.28 6.35
C PHE A 63 6.45 -13.48 7.29
N GLN A 64 5.28 -12.97 6.92
CA GLN A 64 4.08 -13.10 7.73
C GLN A 64 3.65 -14.58 7.87
N LEU A 65 3.70 -15.34 6.77
CA LEU A 65 3.44 -16.78 6.78
C LEU A 65 4.47 -17.53 7.63
N TRP A 66 5.75 -17.21 7.48
CA TRP A 66 6.82 -17.82 8.28
C TRP A 66 6.64 -17.56 9.78
N GLN A 67 6.40 -16.31 10.16
CA GLN A 67 6.12 -15.91 11.55
C GLN A 67 4.89 -16.62 12.11
N PHE A 68 3.85 -16.78 11.29
CA PHE A 68 2.66 -17.52 11.67
C PHE A 68 2.96 -18.99 11.94
N LEU A 69 3.68 -19.69 11.05
CA LEU A 69 4.06 -21.09 11.22
C LEU A 69 4.92 -21.33 12.47
N LEU A 70 5.85 -20.41 12.77
CA LEU A 70 6.65 -20.47 14.00
C LEU A 70 5.78 -20.32 15.26
N LYS A 71 4.86 -19.34 15.26
CA LYS A 71 3.95 -19.09 16.39
C LYS A 71 2.97 -20.23 16.60
N LEU A 72 2.57 -20.93 15.55
CA LEU A 72 1.69 -22.11 15.65
C LEU A 72 2.36 -23.23 16.46
N LYS A 73 3.68 -23.42 16.30
CA LYS A 73 4.45 -24.44 17.03
C LYS A 73 4.74 -24.04 18.48
N SER A 74 5.01 -22.75 18.74
CA SER A 74 5.44 -22.29 20.07
C SER A 74 4.30 -21.82 20.98
N ASN A 75 3.26 -21.21 20.42
CA ASN A 75 2.11 -20.71 21.18
C ASN A 75 0.83 -20.68 20.32
N PRO A 76 0.15 -21.84 20.16
CA PRO A 76 -0.99 -21.96 19.27
C PRO A 76 -2.15 -21.04 19.66
N LYS A 77 -2.36 -20.76 20.95
CA LYS A 77 -3.44 -19.87 21.41
C LYS A 77 -3.24 -18.42 20.94
N HIS A 78 -2.00 -17.93 20.94
CA HIS A 78 -1.71 -16.59 20.45
C HIS A 78 -1.72 -16.53 18.91
N ALA A 79 -1.25 -17.60 18.24
CA ALA A 79 -1.31 -17.72 16.79
C ALA A 79 -2.77 -17.67 16.28
N ILE A 80 -3.69 -18.41 16.91
CA ILE A 80 -5.11 -18.40 16.55
C ILE A 80 -5.72 -16.99 16.67
N LYS A 81 -5.39 -16.24 17.73
CA LYS A 81 -5.85 -14.84 17.87
C LYS A 81 -5.33 -13.96 16.73
N SER A 82 -4.09 -14.15 16.30
CA SER A 82 -3.52 -13.38 15.19
C SER A 82 -4.21 -13.68 13.85
N VAL A 83 -4.60 -14.95 13.61
CA VAL A 83 -5.38 -15.33 12.43
C VAL A 83 -6.80 -14.78 12.52
N ALA A 84 -7.43 -14.85 13.69
CA ALA A 84 -8.76 -14.29 13.91
C ALA A 84 -8.79 -12.78 13.60
N ALA A 85 -7.77 -12.03 14.00
CA ALA A 85 -7.67 -10.60 13.68
C ALA A 85 -7.58 -10.35 12.16
N ILE A 86 -6.78 -11.14 11.44
CA ILE A 86 -6.67 -11.06 9.97
C ILE A 86 -8.01 -11.44 9.31
N ALA A 87 -8.67 -12.50 9.79
CA ALA A 87 -9.97 -12.92 9.27
C ALA A 87 -11.04 -11.84 9.47
N ILE A 88 -11.08 -11.20 10.64
CA ILE A 88 -11.98 -10.07 10.91
C ILE A 88 -11.70 -8.91 9.96
N LEU A 89 -10.43 -8.59 9.70
CA LEU A 89 -10.05 -7.56 8.73
C LEU A 89 -10.53 -7.93 7.31
N PHE A 90 -10.37 -9.19 6.89
CA PHE A 90 -10.87 -9.66 5.59
C PHE A 90 -12.39 -9.56 5.47
N VAL A 91 -13.13 -9.95 6.51
CA VAL A 91 -14.60 -9.82 6.53
C VAL A 91 -15.01 -8.35 6.46
N LEU A 92 -14.32 -7.47 7.20
CA LEU A 92 -14.54 -6.03 7.11
C LEU A 92 -14.31 -5.50 5.68
N LEU A 93 -13.21 -5.89 5.04
CA LEU A 93 -12.92 -5.50 3.66
C LEU A 93 -14.00 -5.97 2.69
N LEU A 94 -14.51 -7.20 2.83
CA LEU A 94 -15.61 -7.71 2.02
C LEU A 94 -16.88 -6.88 2.20
N VAL A 95 -17.26 -6.58 3.44
CA VAL A 95 -18.43 -5.75 3.74
C VAL A 95 -18.26 -4.36 3.13
N LEU A 96 -17.10 -3.72 3.31
CA LEU A 96 -16.81 -2.42 2.73
C LEU A 96 -16.88 -2.47 1.20
N TYR A 97 -16.33 -3.51 0.57
CA TYR A 97 -16.41 -3.69 -0.87
C TYR A 97 -17.87 -3.75 -1.35
N PHE A 98 -18.75 -4.48 -0.66
CA PHE A 98 -20.17 -4.52 -1.04
C PHE A 98 -20.88 -3.18 -0.89
N VAL A 99 -20.51 -2.38 0.10
CA VAL A 99 -21.04 -1.03 0.33
C VAL A 99 -20.47 0.01 -0.65
N SER A 100 -19.29 -0.27 -1.23
CA SER A 100 -18.56 0.67 -2.08
C SER A 100 -19.21 0.88 -3.45
N SER A 101 -19.12 2.11 -3.94
CA SER A 101 -19.59 2.54 -5.26
C SER A 101 -18.47 2.43 -6.29
N GLY A 102 -18.84 2.03 -7.51
CA GLY A 102 -17.94 2.07 -8.67
C GLY A 102 -18.06 3.35 -9.49
N GLU A 103 -18.75 4.37 -8.97
CA GLU A 103 -18.86 5.67 -9.64
C GLU A 103 -17.58 6.50 -9.49
N PRO A 104 -17.22 7.31 -10.50
CA PRO A 104 -16.06 8.19 -10.43
C PRO A 104 -16.16 9.16 -9.25
N ILE A 105 -15.11 9.20 -8.45
CA ILE A 105 -14.98 10.14 -7.34
C ILE A 105 -14.45 11.46 -7.90
N LYS A 106 -15.13 12.56 -7.62
CA LYS A 106 -14.64 13.90 -7.99
C LYS A 106 -13.43 14.26 -7.15
N ILE A 107 -12.26 14.27 -7.77
CA ILE A 107 -11.01 14.67 -7.14
C ILE A 107 -10.77 16.15 -7.44
N LEU A 108 -10.42 16.94 -6.42
CA LEU A 108 -10.16 18.36 -6.59
C LEU A 108 -8.99 18.57 -7.57
N GLY A 109 -9.24 19.30 -8.66
CA GLY A 109 -8.23 19.64 -9.65
C GLY A 109 -7.89 18.55 -10.66
N ILE A 110 -8.66 17.46 -10.71
CA ILE A 110 -8.54 16.42 -11.74
C ILE A 110 -9.94 16.10 -12.27
N GLU A 111 -10.22 16.49 -13.51
CA GLU A 111 -11.57 16.39 -14.07
C GLU A 111 -11.83 15.02 -14.74
N ASP A 112 -10.79 14.34 -15.22
CA ASP A 112 -10.94 13.15 -16.09
C ASP A 112 -10.05 11.97 -15.69
N VAL A 113 -10.33 11.34 -14.54
CA VAL A 113 -9.70 10.05 -14.22
C VAL A 113 -10.56 8.91 -14.77
N GLU A 114 -10.09 8.27 -15.84
CA GLU A 114 -10.76 7.08 -16.38
C GLU A 114 -10.24 5.81 -15.70
N LEU A 115 -10.97 5.33 -14.69
CA LEU A 115 -10.76 4.01 -14.10
C LEU A 115 -11.90 3.06 -14.44
N SER A 116 -11.62 1.76 -14.44
CA SER A 116 -12.66 0.75 -14.57
C SER A 116 -13.61 0.79 -13.37
N TYR A 117 -14.87 0.36 -13.56
CA TYR A 117 -15.86 0.25 -12.48
C TYR A 117 -15.33 -0.49 -11.24
N ASN A 118 -14.61 -1.59 -11.45
CA ASN A 118 -14.04 -2.39 -10.37
C ASN A 118 -12.91 -1.63 -9.66
N THR A 119 -12.09 -0.88 -10.38
CA THR A 119 -11.02 -0.07 -9.79
C THR A 119 -11.59 1.05 -8.95
N TRP A 120 -12.62 1.75 -9.45
CA TRP A 120 -13.33 2.77 -8.67
C TRP A 120 -13.89 2.20 -7.38
N LYS A 121 -14.51 1.03 -7.47
CA LYS A 121 -15.06 0.34 -6.31
C LYS A 121 -14.01 -0.06 -5.27
N LEU A 122 -12.81 -0.44 -5.70
CA LEU A 122 -11.68 -0.72 -4.80
C LEU A 122 -11.15 0.54 -4.13
N VAL A 123 -11.08 1.66 -4.86
CA VAL A 123 -10.66 2.96 -4.31
C VAL A 123 -11.66 3.45 -3.27
N ASP A 124 -12.95 3.38 -3.56
CA ASP A 124 -14.01 3.78 -2.62
C ASP A 124 -14.01 2.90 -1.35
N MET A 125 -13.80 1.59 -1.50
CA MET A 125 -13.61 0.67 -0.38
C MET A 125 -12.42 1.07 0.50
N GLN A 126 -11.31 1.44 -0.12
CA GLN A 126 -10.11 1.88 0.60
C GLN A 126 -10.36 3.18 1.36
N LEU A 127 -11.11 4.13 0.79
CA LEU A 127 -11.48 5.36 1.47
C LEU A 127 -12.35 5.09 2.70
N TYR A 128 -13.39 4.26 2.58
CA TYR A 128 -14.20 3.87 3.75
C TYR A 128 -13.37 3.20 4.85
N LEU A 129 -12.46 2.31 4.45
CA LEU A 129 -11.55 1.66 5.40
C LEU A 129 -10.68 2.69 6.13
N MET A 130 -10.11 3.65 5.40
CA MET A 130 -9.27 4.70 5.96
C MET A 130 -10.05 5.56 6.96
N TYR A 131 -11.27 6.00 6.60
CA TYR A 131 -12.10 6.80 7.49
C TYR A 131 -12.49 6.04 8.76
N LEU A 132 -12.89 4.77 8.63
CA LEU A 132 -13.27 3.94 9.76
C LEU A 132 -12.10 3.69 10.70
N LEU A 133 -10.93 3.31 10.17
CA LEU A 133 -9.73 3.06 10.98
C LEU A 133 -9.19 4.34 11.64
N THR A 134 -9.26 5.48 10.94
CA THR A 134 -8.82 6.76 11.51
C THR A 134 -9.75 7.20 12.63
N LEU A 135 -11.07 7.17 12.41
CA LEU A 135 -12.07 7.53 13.42
C LEU A 135 -11.95 6.65 14.66
N THR A 136 -11.92 5.33 14.48
CA THR A 136 -11.78 4.38 15.58
C THR A 136 -10.45 4.53 16.31
N GLY A 137 -9.36 4.75 15.59
CA GLY A 137 -8.04 5.04 16.17
C GLY A 137 -8.06 6.30 17.05
N VAL A 138 -8.63 7.40 16.57
CA VAL A 138 -8.77 8.65 17.34
C VAL A 138 -9.62 8.42 18.60
N LEU A 139 -10.78 7.76 18.47
CA LEU A 139 -11.65 7.44 19.61
C LEU A 139 -10.94 6.59 20.67
N LEU A 140 -10.17 5.59 20.25
CA LEU A 140 -9.39 4.74 21.16
C LEU A 140 -8.30 5.52 21.89
N VAL A 141 -7.60 6.42 21.20
CA VAL A 141 -6.58 7.29 21.82
C VAL A 141 -7.20 8.20 22.86
N LEU A 142 -8.34 8.82 22.56
CA LEU A 142 -9.05 9.67 23.50
C LEU A 142 -9.52 8.87 24.72
N ALA A 143 -10.26 7.77 24.50
CA ALA A 143 -10.78 6.92 25.58
C ALA A 143 -9.66 6.33 26.46
N GLY A 144 -8.57 5.87 25.85
CA GLY A 144 -7.39 5.36 26.56
C GLY A 144 -6.65 6.44 27.36
N GLY A 145 -6.59 7.67 26.83
CA GLY A 145 -6.07 8.83 27.53
C GLY A 145 -6.88 9.19 28.79
N PHE A 146 -8.21 9.10 28.73
CA PHE A 146 -9.08 9.32 29.89
C PHE A 146 -9.02 8.17 30.90
N ALA A 147 -9.01 6.90 30.45
CA ALA A 147 -8.94 5.74 31.33
C ALA A 147 -7.65 5.70 32.17
N LYS A 148 -6.55 6.25 31.65
CA LYS A 148 -5.25 6.31 32.36
C LYS A 148 -5.17 7.44 33.39
N LYS A 149 -6.04 8.45 33.31
CA LYS A 149 -6.13 9.56 34.27
C LYS A 149 -7.08 9.29 35.45
N ILE A 150 -7.88 8.23 35.37
CA ILE A 150 -8.86 7.84 36.40
C ILE A 150 -8.29 6.74 37.33
N LYS A 151 -7.10 6.22 37.03
CA LYS A 151 -6.26 5.46 37.97
C LYS A 151 -5.17 6.37 38.53
#